data_AF-A0A6L3XS70-F1
#
_entry.id   AF-A0A6L3XS70-F1
#
_cell.length_a   1.000
_cell.length_b   1.000
_cell.length_c   1.000
_cell.angle_alpha   90.00
_cell.angle_beta   90.00
_cell.angle_gamma   90.00
#
_symmetry.space_group_name_H-M   'P 1'
#
loop_
_entity.id
_entity.type
_entity.pdbx_description
1 polymer ?
#
loop_
_entity_poly.entity_id
_entity_poly.type
_entity_poly.pdbx_seq_one_letter_code
_entity_poly.pdbx_strand_id
1 'polypeptide(L)' 'MDNFVDLFMVSPLLLAVLFFVAVLAGFIDALAGGGGLLTVPALLAAGMSPAQALATNKLQACGGSLSSSLYFIRRKVVNL' A
#
# COMPACT_ATOMS: atom_id res chain seq x y z
N MET A 1 -9.86 -7.56 -24.37
CA MET A 1 -9.00 -7.30 -23.19
C MET A 1 -9.26 -5.92 -22.60
N ASP A 2 -10.20 -5.18 -23.20
CA ASP A 2 -10.51 -3.78 -22.93
C ASP A 2 -11.28 -3.63 -21.61
N ASN A 3 -12.23 -4.55 -21.33
CA ASN A 3 -13.00 -4.57 -20.08
C ASN A 3 -12.15 -4.56 -18.79
N PHE A 4 -10.95 -5.14 -18.80
CA PHE A 4 -10.09 -5.21 -17.61
C PHE A 4 -9.31 -3.90 -17.40
N VAL A 5 -8.92 -3.25 -18.50
CA VAL A 5 -8.25 -1.94 -18.48
C VAL A 5 -9.25 -0.85 -18.14
N ASP A 6 -10.49 -0.97 -18.63
CA ASP A 6 -11.60 -0.09 -18.27
C ASP A 6 -11.99 -0.21 -16.78
N LEU A 7 -11.92 -1.43 -16.22
CA LEU A 7 -12.23 -1.67 -14.81
C LEU A 7 -11.12 -1.17 -13.87
N PHE A 8 -9.85 -1.27 -14.26
CA PHE A 8 -8.71 -0.98 -13.39
C PHE A 8 -7.90 0.27 -13.76
N MET A 9 -8.30 1.06 -14.75
CA MET A 9 -7.60 2.26 -15.27
C MET A 9 -6.13 2.02 -15.68
N VAL A 10 -5.61 0.81 -15.54
CA VAL A 10 -4.20 0.45 -15.50
C VAL A 10 -4.03 -0.96 -16.09
N SER A 11 -2.92 -1.19 -16.81
CA SER A 11 -2.67 -2.51 -17.42
C SER A 11 -2.47 -3.62 -16.36
N PRO A 12 -2.91 -4.87 -16.62
CA PRO A 12 -2.77 -5.98 -15.67
C PRO A 12 -1.32 -6.25 -15.25
N LEU A 13 -0.38 -6.04 -16.17
CA LEU A 13 1.05 -6.22 -15.90
C LEU A 13 1.58 -5.13 -14.96
N LEU A 14 1.16 -3.87 -15.14
CA LEU A 14 1.53 -2.80 -14.21
C LEU A 14 0.92 -3.04 -12.82
N LEU A 15 -0.30 -3.57 -12.75
CA LEU A 15 -0.93 -3.94 -11.48
C LEU A 15 -0.12 -4.99 -10.71
N ALA A 16 0.40 -6.01 -11.41
CA ALA A 16 1.28 -7.01 -10.80
C ALA A 16 2.58 -6.37 -10.27
N VAL A 17 3.20 -5.47 -11.04
CA VAL A 17 4.41 -4.74 -10.59
C VAL A 17 4.10 -3.89 -9.36
N LEU A 18 3.03 -3.10 -9.39
CA LEU A 18 2.60 -2.27 -8.26
C LEU A 18 2.28 -3.10 -7.02
N PHE A 19 1.73 -4.31 -7.18
CA PHE A 19 1.49 -5.24 -6.09
C PHE A 19 2.79 -5.65 -5.40
N PHE A 20 3.82 -6.06 -6.14
CA PHE A 20 5.12 -6.41 -5.54
C PHE A 20 5.80 -5.22 -4.87
N VAL A 21 5.73 -4.03 -5.50
CA VAL A 21 6.23 -2.79 -4.89
C VAL A 21 5.47 -2.48 -3.59
N ALA A 22 4.15 -2.65 -3.57
CA ALA A 22 3.31 -2.46 -2.39
C ALA A 22 3.66 -3.43 -1.25
N VAL A 23 3.91 -4.70 -1.56
CA VAL A 23 4.32 -5.71 -0.57
C VAL A 23 5.69 -5.35 0.02
N LEU A 24 6.66 -4.99 -0.82
CA LEU A 24 7.99 -4.58 -0.36
C LEU A 24 7.92 -3.29 0.48
N ALA A 25 7.15 -2.31 0.02
CA ALA A 25 6.92 -1.05 0.72
C ALA A 25 6.26 -1.28 2.09
N GLY A 26 5.25 -2.13 2.18
CA GLY A 26 4.58 -2.47 3.44
C GLY A 26 5.49 -3.22 4.41
N PHE A 27 6.37 -4.09 3.91
CA PHE A 27 7.39 -4.75 4.73
C PHE A 27 8.39 -3.74 5.32
N ILE A 28 8.87 -2.79 4.51
CA ILE A 28 9.76 -1.71 4.97
C ILE A 28 9.04 -0.79 5.96
N ASP A 29 7.76 -0.48 5.70
CA ASP A 29 6.93 0.34 6.59
C ASP A 29 6.80 -0.30 7.98
N ALA A 30 6.65 -1.63 8.04
CA ALA A 30 6.60 -2.36 9.30
C ALA A 30 7.95 -2.41 10.05
N LEU A 31 9.09 -2.27 9.35
CA LEU A 31 10.44 -2.32 9.94
C LEU A 31 10.94 -0.96 10.43
N ALA A 32 10.88 0.05 9.56
CA ALA A 32 11.53 1.35 9.78
C ALA A 32 10.54 2.53 9.74
N GLY A 33 9.32 2.31 9.25
CA GLY A 33 8.40 3.38 8.88
C GLY A 33 8.85 4.12 7.63
N GLY A 34 7.91 4.46 6.74
CA GLY A 34 8.21 5.23 5.53
C GLY A 34 8.09 4.46 4.22
N GLY A 35 7.33 3.36 4.20
CA GLY A 35 7.03 2.62 2.96
C GLY A 35 6.39 3.49 1.87
N GLY A 36 5.77 4.61 2.25
CA GLY A 36 5.25 5.60 1.30
C GLY A 36 6.28 6.27 0.41
N LEU A 37 7.55 6.30 0.80
CA LEU A 37 8.64 6.75 -0.09
C LEU A 37 8.82 5.82 -1.30
N LEU A 38 8.35 4.58 -1.24
CA LEU A 38 8.33 3.65 -2.36
C LEU A 38 6.98 3.66 -3.09
N THR A 39 5.85 3.60 -2.36
CA THR A 39 4.54 3.50 -3.01
C THR A 39 4.10 4.78 -3.71
N VAL A 40 4.37 5.96 -3.15
CA VAL A 40 3.96 7.23 -3.78
C VAL A 40 4.62 7.46 -5.14
N PRO A 41 5.96 7.39 -5.30
CA PRO A 41 6.58 7.57 -6.61
C PRO A 41 6.21 6.45 -7.60
N ALA A 42 5.99 5.21 -7.14
CA ALA A 42 5.55 4.13 -8.02
C ALA A 42 4.13 4.36 -8.59
N LEU A 43 3.20 4.84 -7.75
CA LEU A 43 1.83 5.16 -8.18
C LEU A 43 1.79 6.41 -9.08
N LEU A 44 2.63 7.42 -8.79
CA LEU A 44 2.79 8.57 -9.68
C LEU A 44 3.39 8.18 -11.03
N ALA A 45 4.39 7.29 -11.04
CA ALA A 45 4.98 6.75 -12.28
C ALA A 45 3.98 5.90 -13.08
N ALA A 46 3.00 5.29 -12.41
CA ALA A 46 1.88 4.59 -13.04
C ALA A 46 0.81 5.53 -13.63
N GLY A 47 0.96 6.85 -13.50
CA GLY A 47 0.05 7.84 -14.04
C GLY A 47 -1.12 8.21 -13.13
N MET A 48 -1.11 7.79 -11.86
CA MET A 48 -2.16 8.15 -10.90
C MET A 48 -2.00 9.62 -10.46
N SER A 49 -3.12 10.29 -10.20
CA SER A 49 -3.08 11.66 -9.68
C SER A 49 -2.46 11.69 -8.27
N PRO A 50 -1.83 12.81 -7.85
CA PRO A 50 -1.23 12.92 -6.51
C PRO A 50 -2.22 12.62 -5.38
N ALA A 51 -3.49 13.03 -5.54
CA ALA A 51 -4.55 12.74 -4.58
C ALA A 51 -4.83 11.24 -4.47
N GLN A 52 -4.88 10.50 -5.59
CA GLN A 52 -5.07 9.06 -5.56
C GLN A 52 -3.85 8.31 -5.05
N ALA A 53 -2.64 8.74 -5.42
CA ALA A 53 -1.40 8.14 -4.91
C ALA A 53 -1.29 8.28 -3.39
N LEU A 54 -1.60 9.47 -2.85
CA LEU A 54 -1.63 9.73 -1.41
C LEU A 54 -2.73 8.93 -0.71
N ALA A 55 -3.93 8.86 -1.28
CA ALA A 55 -5.04 8.10 -0.72
C ALA A 55 -4.69 6.60 -0.60
N THR A 56 -4.16 6.00 -1.67
CA THR A 56 -3.73 4.60 -1.68
C THR A 56 -2.60 4.34 -0.69
N ASN A 57 -1.62 5.24 -0.60
CA ASN A 57 -0.54 5.12 0.38
C ASN A 57 -1.04 5.21 1.83
N LYS A 58 -1.96 6.13 2.12
CA LYS A 58 -2.57 6.25 3.46
C LYS A 58 -3.38 5.01 3.84
N LEU A 59 -4.15 4.46 2.89
CA LEU A 59 -4.93 3.25 3.12
C LEU A 59 -4.02 2.05 3.46
N GLN A 60 -2.88 1.93 2.77
CA GLN A 60 -1.84 0.93 3.13
C GLN A 60 -1.31 1.11 4.55
N ALA A 61 -0.92 2.33 4.93
CA ALA A 61 -0.38 2.62 6.26
C ALA A 61 -1.40 2.33 7.39
N CYS A 62 -2.69 2.60 7.14
CA CYS A 62 -3.77 2.23 8.07
C CYS A 62 -3.83 0.70 8.27
N GLY A 63 -3.72 -0.09 7.21
CA GLY A 63 -3.69 -1.54 7.29
C GLY A 63 -2.50 -2.06 8.11
N GLY A 64 -1.30 -1.51 7.89
CA GLY A 64 -0.10 -1.85 8.66
C GLY A 64 -0.25 -1.53 10.15
N SER A 65 -0.76 -0.34 10.47
CA SER A 65 -0.99 0.11 11.86
C SER A 65 -2.10 -0.68 12.56
N LEU A 66 -3.16 -1.07 11.83
CA LEU A 66 -4.20 -1.96 12.36
C LEU A 66 -3.64 -3.34 12.67
N SER A 67 -2.82 -3.90 11.77
CA SER A 67 -2.17 -5.20 11.97
C SER A 67 -1.25 -5.20 13.20
N SER A 68 -0.41 -4.16 13.35
CA SER A 68 0.46 -4.03 14.52
C SER A 68 -0.35 -3.85 15.81
N SER A 69 -1.39 -3.02 15.79
CA SER A 69 -2.30 -2.84 16.93
C SER A 69 -2.98 -4.15 17.34
N LEU A 70 -3.53 -4.90 16.39
CA LEU A 70 -4.12 -6.23 16.61
C LEU A 70 -3.09 -7.21 17.18
N TYR A 71 -1.86 -7.20 16.67
CA TYR A 71 -0.78 -8.05 17.17
C TYR A 71 -0.44 -7.75 18.64
N PHE A 72 -0.29 -6.48 19.01
CA PHE A 72 -0.02 -6.08 20.40
C PHE A 72 -1.19 -6.43 21.34
N ILE A 73 -2.44 -6.20 20.91
CA ILE A 73 -3.63 -6.57 21.69
C ILE A 73 -3.67 -8.10 21.92
N ARG A 74 -3.43 -8.90 20.87
CA ARG A 74 -3.42 -10.37 20.98
C ARG A 74 -2.34 -10.90 21.92
N ARG A 75 -1.20 -10.20 22.00
CA ARG A 75 -0.10 -10.56 22.91
C ARG A 75 -0.27 -10.07 24.34
N LYS A 76 -1.40 -9.43 24.69
CA LYS A 76 -1.69 -8.87 26.03
C LYS A 76 -0.59 -7.92 26.55
N VAL A 77 0.16 -7.31 25.64
CA VAL A 77 1.18 -6.29 25.95
C VAL A 77 0.57 -4.90 26.11
N VAL A 78 -0.71 -4.77 25.76
CA VAL A 78 -1.54 -3.58 26.02
C VAL A 78 -2.58 -3.97 27.08
N ASN A 79 -2.59 -3.24 28.20
CA ASN A 79 -3.71 -3.28 29.14
C ASN A 79 -4.83 -2.41 28.55
N LEU A 80 -5.92 -3.06 28.17
CA LEU A 80 -7.17 -2.41 27.72
C LEU A 80 -8.14 -2.37 28.90
#